data_AF-A0A853BVN4-F1
#
_entry.id   AF-A0A853BVN4-F1
#
_cell.length_a   1.000
_cell.length_b   1.000
_cell.length_c   1.000
_cell.angle_alpha   90.00
_cell.angle_beta   90.00
_cell.angle_gamma   90.00
#
_symmetry.space_group_name_H-M   'P 1'
#
loop_
_entity.id
_entity.type
_entity.pdbx_description
1 polymer ?
#
loop_
_entity_poly.entity_id
_entity_poly.type
_entity_poly.pdbx_seq_one_letter_code
_entity_poly.pdbx_strand_id
1 'polypeptide(L)'
;MPTEHRITLRSASSEVILHDVEFTFGQSFPQAWERPVAEGFGFQVELCAVLDLLGAVERGALSAGQAGDLLREAAARLGREVGREESAEERKARCRRAGGCQRCEDSRAAFAGVVETAARRWHRWVSPEQYPFAAGNAKGLHEIGCAAVRQRMPAEFAPPAAEDTEGLRVFAHYLDVHDPYGTTVDLSFLDFWVPFQPMTALEARAWMAANTGPQGGRRYRRCKRCSPAP
;
A
#
# COMPACT_ATOMS: atom_id res chain seq x y z
N MET A 1 12.86 -1.35 -6.02
CA MET A 1 11.89 -0.94 -7.06
C MET A 1 11.23 -2.22 -7.55
N PRO A 2 9.91 -2.35 -7.44
CA PRO A 2 9.21 -3.41 -8.14
C PRO A 2 9.46 -3.30 -9.65
N THR A 3 9.60 -4.43 -10.33
CA THR A 3 9.78 -4.46 -11.78
C THR A 3 8.95 -5.57 -12.40
N GLU A 4 8.29 -5.25 -13.51
CA GLU A 4 7.60 -6.18 -14.39
C GLU A 4 8.46 -6.37 -15.65
N HIS A 5 8.72 -7.60 -16.01
CA HIS A 5 9.48 -7.94 -17.20
C HIS A 5 8.68 -8.92 -18.04
N ARG A 6 8.35 -8.53 -19.27
CA ARG A 6 7.75 -9.43 -20.26
C ARG A 6 8.82 -9.97 -21.17
N ILE A 7 8.90 -11.29 -21.24
CA ILE A 7 9.91 -12.01 -22.01
C ILE A 7 9.19 -13.02 -22.90
N THR A 8 9.55 -13.05 -24.19
CA THR A 8 9.19 -14.18 -25.05
C THR A 8 10.24 -15.26 -24.87
N LEU A 9 9.85 -16.41 -24.33
CA LEU A 9 10.74 -17.57 -24.22
C LEU A 9 10.62 -18.41 -25.49
N ARG A 10 11.77 -18.75 -26.08
CA ARG A 10 11.85 -19.58 -27.28
C ARG A 10 12.66 -20.83 -26.94
N SER A 11 12.17 -22.00 -27.33
CA SER A 11 12.97 -23.22 -27.26
C SER A 11 14.15 -23.13 -28.24
N ALA A 12 15.23 -23.86 -27.97
CA ALA A 12 16.40 -23.93 -28.85
C ALA A 12 16.04 -24.48 -30.26
N SER A 13 15.00 -25.33 -30.36
CA SER A 13 14.47 -25.82 -31.63
C SER A 13 13.50 -24.87 -32.33
N SER A 14 13.12 -23.75 -31.69
CA SER A 14 12.09 -22.79 -32.14
C SER A 14 10.67 -23.36 -32.35
N GLU A 15 10.42 -24.64 -32.03
CA GLU A 15 9.09 -25.27 -32.16
C GLU A 15 8.11 -24.82 -31.06
N VAL A 16 8.62 -24.37 -29.92
CA VAL A 16 7.79 -23.89 -28.81
C VAL A 16 8.17 -22.45 -28.51
N ILE A 17 7.18 -21.56 -28.64
CA ILE A 17 7.30 -20.15 -28.28
C ILE A 17 6.28 -19.88 -27.19
N LEU A 18 6.77 -19.46 -26.02
CA LEU A 18 5.95 -18.94 -24.95
C LEU A 18 5.97 -17.42 -25.05
N HIS A 19 4.90 -16.88 -25.62
CA HIS A 19 4.69 -15.44 -25.68
C HIS A 19 4.33 -14.90 -24.30
N ASP A 20 4.75 -13.66 -24.05
CA ASP A 20 4.32 -12.88 -22.89
C ASP A 20 4.51 -13.63 -21.58
N VAL A 21 5.71 -14.15 -21.30
CA VAL A 21 6.03 -14.69 -19.97
C VAL A 21 6.40 -13.51 -19.08
N GLU A 22 5.60 -13.28 -18.05
CA GLU A 22 5.79 -12.17 -17.13
C GLU A 22 6.54 -12.62 -15.88
N PHE A 23 7.59 -11.87 -15.56
CA PHE A 23 8.35 -12.00 -14.32
C PHE A 23 8.15 -10.74 -13.51
N THR A 24 7.62 -10.90 -12.29
CA THR A 24 7.47 -9.80 -11.34
C THR A 24 8.47 -9.96 -10.21
N PHE A 25 9.19 -8.89 -9.89
CA PHE A 25 10.01 -8.84 -8.68
C PHE A 25 9.35 -7.91 -7.68
N GLY A 26 8.93 -8.49 -6.55
CA GLY A 26 8.27 -7.75 -5.48
C GLY A 26 7.01 -7.04 -5.92
N GLN A 27 6.14 -7.68 -6.75
CA GLN A 27 4.74 -7.31 -7.05
C GLN A 27 3.77 -8.48 -6.95
N SER A 28 2.58 -8.20 -6.42
CA SER A 28 1.43 -9.09 -6.41
C SER A 28 0.58 -8.82 -7.67
N PHE A 29 0.74 -9.66 -8.69
CA PHE A 29 -0.12 -9.81 -9.89
C PHE A 29 -0.01 -8.82 -11.07
N PRO A 30 0.14 -9.34 -12.31
CA PRO A 30 -0.30 -8.66 -13.54
C PRO A 30 -1.74 -9.01 -13.94
N GLN A 31 -2.38 -8.18 -14.78
CA GLN A 31 -3.75 -8.35 -15.25
C GLN A 31 -4.05 -9.76 -15.82
N ALA A 32 -5.27 -10.25 -15.57
CA ALA A 32 -5.76 -11.54 -16.04
C ALA A 32 -5.55 -11.74 -17.55
N TRP A 33 -5.11 -12.94 -17.95
CA TRP A 33 -4.82 -13.30 -19.35
C TRP A 33 -5.52 -14.58 -19.82
N GLU A 34 -5.92 -14.60 -21.08
CA GLU A 34 -6.49 -15.75 -21.78
C GLU A 34 -5.38 -16.73 -22.19
N ARG A 35 -5.23 -17.83 -21.44
CA ARG A 35 -4.45 -19.01 -21.83
C ARG A 35 -5.36 -20.25 -21.80
N PRO A 36 -4.95 -21.40 -22.39
CA PRO A 36 -5.78 -22.61 -22.46
C PRO A 36 -6.22 -23.19 -21.10
N VAL A 37 -5.59 -22.75 -20.00
CA VAL A 37 -6.17 -22.84 -18.65
C VAL A 37 -7.17 -21.69 -18.54
N ALA A 38 -8.41 -21.96 -18.93
CA ALA A 38 -9.48 -20.98 -19.02
C ALA A 38 -9.84 -20.39 -17.64
N GLU A 39 -10.06 -19.07 -17.63
CA GLU A 39 -10.67 -18.25 -16.59
C GLU A 39 -10.36 -18.64 -15.14
N GLY A 40 -9.33 -17.99 -14.60
CA GLY A 40 -9.03 -18.04 -13.18
C GLY A 40 -7.77 -17.24 -12.89
N PHE A 41 -7.71 -16.69 -11.69
CA PHE A 41 -6.55 -16.06 -11.09
C PHE A 41 -5.23 -16.78 -11.46
N GLY A 42 -4.22 -16.05 -11.92
CA GLY A 42 -2.84 -16.55 -11.91
C GLY A 42 -2.38 -16.94 -10.50
N PHE A 43 -1.54 -17.95 -10.36
CA PHE A 43 -0.93 -18.30 -9.08
C PHE A 43 0.54 -17.90 -9.10
N GLN A 44 1.04 -17.31 -8.00
CA GLN A 44 2.47 -17.18 -7.81
C GLN A 44 3.03 -18.53 -7.38
N VAL A 45 3.99 -19.03 -8.15
CA VAL A 45 4.81 -20.16 -7.75
C VAL A 45 6.25 -19.68 -7.69
N GLU A 46 6.98 -20.11 -6.67
CA GLU A 46 8.40 -19.83 -6.58
C GLU A 46 9.11 -20.42 -7.81
N LEU A 47 9.84 -19.59 -8.57
CA LEU A 47 10.56 -20.04 -9.76
C LEU A 47 11.55 -21.17 -9.42
N CYS A 48 12.22 -21.09 -8.27
CA CYS A 48 13.12 -22.14 -7.80
C CYS A 48 12.40 -23.48 -7.64
N ALA A 49 11.17 -23.50 -7.08
CA ALA A 49 10.38 -24.71 -6.95
C ALA A 49 9.99 -25.31 -8.32
N VAL A 50 9.73 -24.47 -9.33
CA VAL A 50 9.50 -24.93 -10.71
C VAL A 50 10.77 -25.53 -11.31
N LEU A 51 11.93 -24.89 -11.10
CA LEU A 51 13.22 -25.42 -11.55
C LEU A 51 13.59 -26.73 -10.87
N ASP A 52 13.32 -26.88 -9.57
CA ASP A 52 13.53 -28.12 -8.82
C ASP A 52 12.66 -29.26 -9.36
N LEU A 53 11.40 -28.96 -9.69
CA LEU A 53 10.48 -29.91 -10.30
C LEU A 53 10.97 -30.36 -11.69
N LEU A 54 11.44 -29.42 -12.51
CA LEU A 54 12.05 -29.73 -13.82
C LEU A 54 13.34 -30.55 -13.67
N GLY A 55 14.19 -30.21 -12.69
CA GLY A 55 15.39 -30.99 -12.39
C GLY A 55 15.08 -32.41 -11.91
N ALA A 56 13.96 -32.62 -11.20
CA ALA A 56 13.49 -33.95 -10.84
C ALA A 56 13.04 -34.76 -12.08
N VAL A 57 12.48 -34.10 -13.09
CA VAL A 57 12.16 -34.72 -14.39
C VAL A 57 13.41 -35.10 -15.15
N GLU A 58 14.41 -34.21 -15.23
CA GLU A 58 15.68 -34.48 -15.91
C GLU A 58 16.44 -35.66 -15.29
N ARG A 59 16.39 -35.81 -13.96
CA ARG A 59 17.00 -36.95 -13.26
C ARG A 59 16.17 -38.24 -13.34
N GLY A 60 15.02 -38.23 -14.02
CA GLY A 60 14.12 -39.38 -14.12
C GLY A 60 13.40 -39.74 -12.82
N ALA A 61 13.47 -38.89 -11.79
CA ALA A 61 12.76 -39.09 -10.53
C ALA A 61 11.25 -38.83 -10.67
N LEU A 62 10.86 -38.02 -11.66
CA LEU A 62 9.48 -37.79 -12.07
C LEU A 62 9.39 -37.86 -13.60
N SER A 63 8.24 -38.30 -14.11
CA SER A 63 7.89 -38.06 -15.52
C SER A 63 7.32 -36.65 -15.70
N ALA A 64 7.43 -36.11 -16.92
CA ALA A 64 6.80 -34.83 -17.25
C ALA A 64 5.28 -34.83 -16.99
N GLY A 65 4.62 -35.98 -17.19
CA GLY A 65 3.20 -36.16 -16.86
C GLY A 65 2.92 -35.97 -15.36
N GLN A 66 3.70 -36.64 -14.50
CA GLN A 66 3.58 -36.52 -13.04
C GLN A 66 3.87 -35.10 -12.55
N ALA A 67 4.87 -34.42 -13.11
CA ALA A 67 5.15 -33.02 -12.80
C ALA A 67 3.97 -32.10 -13.20
N GLY A 68 3.38 -32.34 -14.37
CA GLY A 68 2.17 -31.63 -14.82
C GLY A 68 0.97 -31.85 -13.90
N ASP A 69 0.78 -33.08 -13.41
CA ASP A 69 -0.31 -33.41 -12.50
C ASP A 69 -0.14 -32.75 -11.12
N LEU A 70 1.09 -32.70 -10.59
CA LEU A 70 1.40 -31.99 -9.34
C LEU A 70 1.07 -30.49 -9.45
N LEU A 71 1.43 -29.85 -10.57
CA LEU A 71 1.12 -28.43 -10.80
C LEU A 71 -0.38 -28.19 -10.97
N ARG A 72 -1.11 -29.07 -11.66
CA ARG A 72 -2.58 -29.00 -11.77
C ARG A 72 -3.27 -29.22 -10.43
N GLU A 73 -2.78 -30.15 -9.62
CA GLU A 73 -3.31 -30.39 -8.28
C GLU A 73 -3.10 -29.16 -7.38
N ALA A 74 -1.91 -28.56 -7.40
CA ALA A 74 -1.62 -27.33 -6.69
C ALA A 74 -2.56 -26.20 -7.14
N ALA A 75 -2.72 -25.99 -8.46
CA ALA A 75 -3.64 -25.02 -9.00
C ALA A 75 -5.10 -25.29 -8.59
N ALA A 76 -5.54 -26.55 -8.57
CA ALA A 76 -6.89 -26.92 -8.15
C ALA A 76 -7.13 -26.74 -6.63
N ARG A 77 -6.10 -27.01 -5.80
CA ARG A 77 -6.16 -26.74 -4.35
C ARG A 77 -6.26 -25.25 -4.09
N LEU A 78 -5.40 -24.45 -4.70
CA LEU A 78 -5.42 -23.00 -4.59
C LEU A 78 -6.73 -22.43 -5.13
N GLY A 79 -7.20 -22.87 -6.30
CA GLY A 79 -8.48 -22.44 -6.88
C GLY A 79 -9.70 -22.72 -6.00
N ARG A 80 -9.69 -23.80 -5.20
CA ARG A 80 -10.74 -24.07 -4.20
C ARG A 80 -10.66 -23.16 -2.98
N GLU A 81 -9.47 -22.71 -2.62
CA GLU A 81 -9.25 -21.77 -1.51
C GLU A 81 -9.53 -20.31 -1.92
N VAL A 82 -9.38 -19.96 -3.20
CA VAL A 82 -9.54 -18.60 -3.75
C VAL A 82 -11.00 -18.22 -4.04
N GLY A 83 -11.96 -19.12 -3.82
CA GLY A 83 -13.39 -18.83 -3.98
C GLY A 83 -13.99 -17.85 -2.96
N ARG A 84 -13.23 -17.39 -1.98
CA ARG A 84 -13.66 -16.37 -1.02
C ARG A 84 -12.46 -15.55 -0.58
N GLU A 85 -12.13 -14.51 -1.33
CA GLU A 85 -11.32 -13.42 -0.77
C GLU A 85 -12.05 -12.97 0.49
N GLU A 86 -11.43 -13.21 1.64
CA GLU A 86 -11.96 -12.75 2.90
C GLU A 86 -11.93 -11.21 2.88
N SER A 87 -13.11 -10.61 2.84
CA SER A 87 -13.26 -9.17 2.86
C SER A 87 -12.50 -8.57 4.06
N ALA A 88 -12.15 -7.28 3.98
CA ALA A 88 -11.57 -6.58 5.13
C ALA A 88 -12.45 -6.75 6.39
N GLU A 89 -13.77 -6.81 6.23
CA GLU A 89 -14.71 -7.07 7.33
C GLU A 89 -14.62 -8.49 7.87
N GLU A 90 -14.52 -9.51 7.03
CA GLU A 90 -14.37 -10.90 7.48
C GLU A 90 -13.01 -11.11 8.17
N ARG A 91 -11.92 -10.54 7.65
CA ARG A 91 -10.59 -10.54 8.28
C ARG A 91 -10.62 -9.88 9.66
N LYS A 92 -11.26 -8.70 9.77
CA LYS A 92 -11.48 -8.01 11.04
C LYS A 92 -12.32 -8.85 12.00
N ALA A 93 -13.39 -9.47 11.51
CA ALA A 93 -14.25 -10.33 12.33
C ALA A 93 -13.51 -11.56 12.86
N ARG A 94 -12.64 -12.19 12.05
CA ARG A 94 -11.78 -13.29 12.51
C ARG A 94 -10.78 -12.79 13.55
N CYS A 95 -10.09 -11.68 13.30
CA CYS A 95 -9.15 -11.07 14.24
C CYS A 95 -9.84 -10.74 15.57
N ARG A 96 -11.05 -10.20 15.54
CA ARG A 96 -11.87 -9.91 16.72
C ARG A 96 -12.21 -11.17 17.51
N ARG A 97 -12.64 -12.25 16.84
CA ARG A 97 -12.92 -13.54 17.50
C ARG A 97 -11.68 -14.17 18.14
N ALA A 98 -10.50 -13.97 17.56
CA ALA A 98 -9.23 -14.49 18.08
C ALA A 98 -8.62 -13.60 19.19
N GLY A 99 -9.24 -12.46 19.52
CA GLY A 99 -8.68 -11.47 20.46
C GLY A 99 -7.54 -10.62 19.87
N GLY A 100 -7.03 -10.97 18.70
CA GLY A 100 -5.91 -10.31 18.01
C GLY A 100 -5.29 -11.25 16.97
N CYS A 101 -4.28 -10.76 16.25
CA CYS A 101 -3.46 -11.59 15.36
C CYS A 101 -2.05 -10.99 15.24
N GLN A 102 -1.10 -11.76 14.71
CA GLN A 102 0.30 -11.31 14.53
C GLN A 102 0.38 -9.98 13.77
N ARG A 103 -0.46 -9.78 12.75
CA ARG A 103 -0.52 -8.52 11.99
C ARG A 103 -0.87 -7.29 12.84
N CYS A 104 -1.78 -7.45 13.82
CA CYS A 104 -2.10 -6.38 14.75
C CYS A 104 -0.89 -6.07 15.64
N GLU A 105 -0.14 -7.08 16.08
CA GLU A 105 1.10 -6.88 16.85
C GLU A 105 2.17 -6.17 16.02
N ASP A 106 2.39 -6.61 14.78
CA ASP A 106 3.36 -6.00 13.86
C ASP A 106 3.01 -4.53 13.54
N SER A 107 1.71 -4.22 13.48
CA SER A 107 1.20 -2.87 13.17
C SER A 107 1.14 -1.95 14.38
N ARG A 108 1.30 -2.46 15.61
CA ARG A 108 1.04 -1.73 16.85
C ARG A 108 1.90 -0.46 16.98
N ALA A 109 3.20 -0.56 16.70
CA ALA A 109 4.11 0.58 16.77
C ALA A 109 3.78 1.63 15.70
N ALA A 110 3.45 1.20 14.48
CA ALA A 110 3.06 2.10 13.40
C ALA A 110 1.74 2.83 13.71
N PHE A 111 0.75 2.11 14.25
CA PHE A 111 -0.53 2.68 14.70
C PHE A 111 -0.30 3.75 15.77
N ALA A 112 0.51 3.45 16.79
CA ALA A 112 0.86 4.43 17.83
C ALA A 112 1.49 5.69 17.24
N GLY A 113 2.41 5.55 16.27
CA GLY A 113 3.03 6.69 15.58
C GLY A 113 2.03 7.53 14.77
N VAL A 114 1.00 6.92 14.19
CA VAL A 114 -0.09 7.62 13.49
C VAL A 114 -0.95 8.39 14.47
N VAL A 115 -1.34 7.79 15.60
CA VAL A 115 -2.11 8.45 16.66
C VAL A 115 -1.35 9.65 17.23
N GLU A 116 -0.07 9.48 17.56
CA GLU A 116 0.78 10.56 18.07
C GLU A 116 0.93 11.68 17.04
N THR A 117 1.09 11.33 15.76
CA THR A 117 1.17 12.32 14.68
C THR A 117 -0.12 13.10 14.52
N ALA A 118 -1.27 12.44 14.57
CA ALA A 118 -2.57 13.11 14.51
C ALA A 118 -2.76 14.04 15.72
N ALA A 119 -2.43 13.59 16.93
CA ALA A 119 -2.51 14.39 18.15
C ALA A 119 -1.61 15.63 18.11
N ARG A 120 -0.36 15.47 17.67
CA ARG A 120 0.57 16.59 17.45
C ARG A 120 0.02 17.58 16.42
N ARG A 121 -0.50 17.10 15.29
CA ARG A 121 -1.08 17.98 14.26
C ARG A 121 -2.30 18.73 14.79
N TRP A 122 -3.16 18.07 15.55
CA TRP A 122 -4.32 18.70 16.19
C TRP A 122 -3.90 19.78 17.19
N HIS A 123 -2.96 19.47 18.09
CA HIS A 123 -2.47 20.43 19.08
C HIS A 123 -1.92 21.71 18.42
N ARG A 124 -1.21 21.55 17.30
CA ARG A 124 -0.71 22.69 16.52
C ARG A 124 -1.82 23.44 15.79
N TRP A 125 -2.83 22.73 15.29
CA TRP A 125 -3.99 23.31 14.61
C TRP A 125 -4.78 24.27 15.51
N VAL A 126 -5.00 23.89 16.77
CA VAL A 126 -5.71 24.74 17.75
C VAL A 126 -4.87 25.91 18.27
N SER A 127 -3.62 26.04 17.81
CA SER A 127 -2.66 27.10 18.20
C SER A 127 -2.19 27.93 16.98
N PRO A 128 -3.11 28.56 16.22
CA PRO A 128 -2.79 29.18 14.93
C PRO A 128 -1.75 30.30 15.01
N GLU A 129 -1.67 31.00 16.15
CA GLU A 129 -0.67 32.05 16.38
C GLU A 129 0.77 31.52 16.41
N GLN A 130 0.96 30.28 16.86
CA GLN A 130 2.26 29.63 16.92
C GLN A 130 2.57 28.87 15.62
N TYR A 131 1.53 28.38 14.93
CA TYR A 131 1.65 27.57 13.72
C TYR A 131 0.84 28.18 12.55
N PRO A 132 1.29 29.32 12.00
CA PRO A 132 0.51 30.09 11.03
C PRO A 132 0.44 29.46 9.62
N PHE A 133 1.20 28.40 9.35
CA PHE A 133 1.23 27.72 8.05
C PHE A 133 0.78 26.27 8.17
N ALA A 134 0.25 25.72 7.08
CA ALA A 134 -0.14 24.31 7.01
C ALA A 134 0.21 23.71 5.64
N ALA A 135 0.73 22.48 5.65
CA ALA A 135 0.96 21.70 4.44
C ALA A 135 0.16 20.39 4.46
N GLY A 136 -0.45 20.03 3.33
CA GLY A 136 -1.16 18.76 3.15
C GLY A 136 -0.48 17.85 2.12
N ASN A 137 -0.99 16.62 1.96
CA ASN A 137 -0.42 15.58 1.09
C ASN A 137 -0.23 16.02 -0.39
N ALA A 138 -1.04 16.96 -0.88
CA ALA A 138 -0.98 17.45 -2.27
C ALA A 138 0.15 18.48 -2.53
N LYS A 139 1.18 18.56 -1.68
CA LYS A 139 2.30 19.54 -1.79
C LYS A 139 1.82 20.99 -1.86
N GLY A 140 0.71 21.28 -1.20
CA GLY A 140 0.12 22.61 -1.09
C GLY A 140 0.54 23.28 0.22
N LEU A 141 1.08 24.50 0.17
CA LEU A 141 1.34 25.33 1.34
C LEU A 141 0.23 26.38 1.50
N HIS A 142 -0.37 26.42 2.69
CA HIS A 142 -1.48 27.29 3.05
C HIS A 142 -1.14 28.09 4.31
N GLU A 143 -1.83 29.21 4.49
CA GLU A 143 -1.99 29.80 5.82
C GLU A 143 -3.04 29.00 6.61
N ILE A 144 -2.87 28.91 7.92
CA ILE A 144 -3.72 28.12 8.82
C ILE A 144 -5.19 28.56 8.76
N GLY A 145 -5.45 29.85 8.50
CA GLY A 145 -6.80 30.42 8.34
C GLY A 145 -7.46 30.17 6.99
N CYS A 146 -6.78 29.51 6.05
CA CYS A 146 -7.32 29.25 4.71
C CYS A 146 -8.62 28.46 4.76
N ALA A 147 -9.66 28.91 4.05
CA ALA A 147 -10.94 28.19 3.97
C ALA A 147 -10.79 26.74 3.48
N ALA A 148 -9.86 26.46 2.56
CA ALA A 148 -9.61 25.11 2.07
C ALA A 148 -8.98 24.19 3.13
N VAL A 149 -8.21 24.75 4.08
CA VAL A 149 -7.68 24.02 5.22
C VAL A 149 -8.81 23.80 6.23
N ARG A 150 -9.51 24.86 6.64
CA ARG A 150 -10.63 24.79 7.59
C ARG A 150 -11.71 23.79 7.19
N GLN A 151 -12.09 23.73 5.90
CA GLN A 151 -13.10 22.79 5.41
C GLN A 151 -12.69 21.32 5.56
N ARG A 152 -11.40 21.03 5.56
CA ARG A 152 -10.85 19.66 5.57
C ARG A 152 -10.29 19.26 6.93
N MET A 153 -10.11 20.21 7.84
CA MET A 153 -9.73 19.91 9.20
C MET A 153 -10.97 19.44 9.97
N PRO A 154 -10.84 18.44 10.84
CA PRO A 154 -11.95 18.01 11.67
C PRO A 154 -12.37 19.14 12.63
N ALA A 155 -13.64 19.19 12.99
CA ALA A 155 -14.16 20.17 13.95
C ALA A 155 -13.76 19.84 15.39
N GLU A 156 -13.64 18.55 15.68
CA GLU A 156 -13.27 17.99 16.98
C GLU A 156 -12.23 16.89 16.78
N PHE A 157 -11.45 16.60 17.81
CA PHE A 157 -10.45 15.54 17.78
C PHE A 157 -10.54 14.71 19.04
N ALA A 158 -10.93 13.46 18.86
CA ALA A 158 -10.91 12.44 19.88
C ALA A 158 -9.92 11.35 19.42
N PRO A 159 -8.65 11.40 19.86
CA PRO A 159 -7.71 10.34 19.53
C PRO A 159 -8.17 9.05 20.20
N PRO A 160 -7.91 7.89 19.57
CA PRO A 160 -8.13 6.61 20.21
C PRO A 160 -7.25 6.47 21.47
N ALA A 161 -7.72 5.70 22.44
CA ALA A 161 -6.91 5.33 23.61
C ALA A 161 -5.68 4.51 23.18
N ALA A 162 -4.64 4.48 24.01
CA ALA A 162 -3.40 3.74 23.71
C ALA A 162 -3.65 2.23 23.51
N GLU A 163 -4.67 1.71 24.21
CA GLU A 163 -5.16 0.34 24.19
C GLU A 163 -6.32 0.10 23.20
N ASP A 164 -6.62 1.05 22.30
CA ASP A 164 -7.71 0.90 21.33
C ASP A 164 -7.42 -0.24 20.32
N THR A 165 -7.90 -1.43 20.69
CA THR A 165 -7.76 -2.64 19.87
C THR A 165 -8.58 -2.56 18.59
N GLU A 166 -9.68 -1.80 18.54
CA GLU A 166 -10.51 -1.72 17.35
C GLU A 166 -9.91 -0.76 16.33
N GLY A 167 -9.42 0.40 16.76
CA GLY A 167 -8.63 1.30 15.91
C GLY A 167 -7.39 0.60 15.34
N LEU A 168 -6.68 -0.19 16.18
CA LEU A 168 -5.56 -1.01 15.71
C LEU A 168 -5.98 -2.04 14.66
N ARG A 169 -7.13 -2.72 14.82
CA ARG A 169 -7.64 -3.69 13.83
C ARG A 169 -7.99 -3.00 12.51
N VAL A 170 -8.65 -1.84 12.56
CA VAL A 170 -8.96 -1.05 11.37
C VAL A 170 -7.67 -0.67 10.64
N PHE A 171 -6.70 -0.12 11.36
CA PHE A 171 -5.40 0.25 10.78
C PHE A 171 -4.66 -0.96 10.16
N ALA A 172 -4.55 -2.06 10.91
CA ALA A 172 -3.80 -3.24 10.50
C ALA A 172 -4.41 -3.93 9.28
N HIS A 173 -5.74 -3.99 9.18
CA HIS A 173 -6.44 -4.75 8.14
C HIS A 173 -6.97 -3.90 6.98
N TYR A 174 -6.85 -2.57 7.02
CA TYR A 174 -7.22 -1.70 5.91
C TYR A 174 -6.19 -1.70 4.78
N LEU A 175 -4.89 -1.74 5.13
CA LEU A 175 -3.78 -1.63 4.17
C LEU A 175 -3.63 -2.82 3.20
N ASP A 176 -4.33 -3.93 3.47
CA ASP A 176 -4.16 -5.18 2.73
C ASP A 176 -4.87 -5.22 1.38
N VAL A 177 -5.83 -4.33 1.13
CA VAL A 177 -6.72 -4.48 -0.02
C VAL A 177 -6.16 -3.80 -1.28
N HIS A 178 -5.32 -2.76 -1.16
CA HIS A 178 -5.02 -1.89 -2.33
C HIS A 178 -3.61 -1.31 -2.47
N ASP A 179 -2.65 -1.49 -1.55
CA ASP A 179 -1.29 -0.94 -1.77
C ASP A 179 -0.18 -1.64 -0.97
N PRO A 180 0.47 -2.69 -1.52
CA PRO A 180 1.65 -3.30 -0.92
C PRO A 180 2.93 -2.44 -1.03
N TYR A 181 2.90 -1.26 -1.65
CA TYR A 181 4.09 -0.39 -1.86
C TYR A 181 4.11 0.89 -1.02
N GLY A 182 3.11 1.14 -0.18
CA GLY A 182 3.20 2.16 0.87
C GLY A 182 3.56 3.56 0.37
N THR A 183 3.20 3.90 -0.87
CA THR A 183 3.42 5.24 -1.40
C THR A 183 2.26 6.12 -0.97
N THR A 184 2.43 6.75 0.20
CA THR A 184 1.46 7.65 0.84
C THR A 184 0.10 7.00 1.06
N VAL A 185 0.01 6.17 2.11
CA VAL A 185 -1.27 5.67 2.61
C VAL A 185 -2.20 6.87 2.84
N ASP A 186 -3.33 6.90 2.14
CA ASP A 186 -4.41 7.81 2.50
C ASP A 186 -5.02 7.31 3.81
N LEU A 187 -4.74 8.01 4.90
CA LEU A 187 -5.25 7.70 6.24
C LEU A 187 -6.62 8.33 6.50
N SER A 188 -7.30 8.85 5.47
CA SER A 188 -8.64 9.44 5.58
C SER A 188 -9.71 8.48 6.09
N PHE A 189 -9.47 7.17 6.04
CA PHE A 189 -10.34 6.13 6.62
C PHE A 189 -10.27 6.05 8.15
N LEU A 190 -9.31 6.73 8.79
CA LEU A 190 -9.23 6.83 10.24
C LEU A 190 -10.01 8.06 10.70
N ASP A 191 -10.98 7.85 11.59
CA ASP A 191 -11.87 8.93 12.08
C ASP A 191 -11.11 10.05 12.83
N PHE A 192 -9.93 9.75 13.35
CA PHE A 192 -9.05 10.71 14.03
C PHE A 192 -7.99 11.33 13.11
N TRP A 193 -8.08 11.15 11.79
CA TRP A 193 -7.08 11.66 10.87
C TRP A 193 -7.05 13.20 10.81
N VAL A 194 -5.84 13.76 10.89
CA VAL A 194 -5.61 15.20 10.74
C VAL A 194 -4.79 15.45 9.46
N PRO A 195 -5.42 15.91 8.36
CA PRO A 195 -4.84 15.84 7.02
C PRO A 195 -3.77 16.89 6.72
N PHE A 196 -3.71 17.96 7.51
CA PHE A 196 -2.69 18.98 7.36
C PHE A 196 -1.67 18.90 8.50
N GLN A 197 -0.44 19.29 8.19
CA GLN A 197 0.64 19.52 9.14
C GLN A 197 0.79 21.02 9.37
N PRO A 198 0.28 21.55 10.50
CA PRO A 198 0.58 22.91 10.91
C PRO A 198 2.06 23.09 11.27
N MET A 199 2.60 24.24 10.91
CA MET A 199 4.02 24.56 10.95
C MET A 199 4.23 25.98 11.45
N THR A 200 5.30 26.15 12.22
CA THR A 200 5.88 27.47 12.50
C THR A 200 6.39 28.12 11.21
N ALA A 201 6.68 29.42 11.25
CA ALA A 201 7.30 30.11 10.12
C ALA A 201 8.66 29.52 9.73
N LEU A 202 9.45 29.05 10.71
CA LEU A 202 10.76 28.44 10.46
C LEU A 202 10.61 27.06 9.78
N GLU A 203 9.72 26.21 10.30
CA GLU A 203 9.41 24.90 9.71
C GLU A 203 8.86 25.05 8.28
N ALA A 204 7.99 26.04 8.03
CA ALA A 204 7.48 26.31 6.69
C ALA A 204 8.58 26.72 5.71
N ARG A 205 9.58 27.52 6.13
CA ARG A 205 10.76 27.84 5.31
C ARG A 205 11.60 26.60 5.00
N ALA A 206 11.87 25.77 6.01
CA ALA A 206 12.61 24.52 5.81
C ALA A 206 11.86 23.58 4.85
N TRP A 207 10.53 23.48 4.99
CA TRP A 207 9.68 22.69 4.11
C TRP A 207 9.73 23.22 2.66
N MET A 208 9.66 24.54 2.46
CA MET A 208 9.78 25.14 1.14
C MET A 208 11.14 24.87 0.50
N ALA A 209 12.23 24.93 1.28
CA ALA A 209 13.58 24.61 0.81
C ALA A 209 13.69 23.13 0.38
N ALA A 210 13.20 22.21 1.19
CA ALA A 210 13.19 20.77 0.87
C ALA A 210 12.31 20.43 -0.35
N ASN A 211 11.28 21.24 -0.61
CA ASN A 211 10.38 21.09 -1.75
C ASN A 211 10.75 22.02 -2.93
N THR A 212 11.96 22.57 -2.94
CA THR A 212 12.51 23.30 -4.09
C THR A 212 13.55 22.43 -4.77
N GLY A 213 13.43 22.24 -6.08
CA GLY A 213 14.36 21.42 -6.86
C GLY A 213 15.75 22.07 -6.96
N PRO A 214 16.78 21.30 -7.37
CA PRO A 214 18.18 21.76 -7.43
C PRO A 214 18.39 22.96 -8.37
N GLN A 215 17.49 23.19 -9.32
CA GLN A 215 17.51 24.34 -10.26
C GLN A 215 16.58 25.49 -9.83
N GLY A 216 16.11 25.52 -8.58
CA GLY A 216 15.22 26.58 -8.06
C GLY A 216 13.73 26.42 -8.42
N GLY A 217 13.37 25.41 -9.22
CA GLY A 217 11.97 25.10 -9.53
C GLY A 217 11.20 24.59 -8.32
N ARG A 218 10.11 25.27 -7.94
CA ARG A 218 9.25 24.85 -6.81
C ARG A 218 8.55 23.53 -7.14
N ARG A 219 8.74 22.51 -6.30
CA ARG A 219 7.97 21.24 -6.33
C ARG A 219 6.73 21.28 -5.45
N TYR A 220 6.37 22.47 -4.97
CA TYR A 220 5.17 22.75 -4.19
C TYR A 220 4.37 23.89 -4.81
N ARG A 221 3.08 23.95 -4.48
CA ARG A 221 2.20 25.07 -4.87
C ARG A 221 1.80 25.84 -3.63
N ARG A 222 1.90 27.17 -3.65
CA ARG A 222 1.17 27.99 -2.67
C ARG A 222 -0.29 28.03 -3.08
N CYS A 223 -1.18 27.99 -2.10
CA CYS A 223 -2.60 28.15 -2.38
C CYS A 223 -2.86 29.50 -3.05
N LYS A 224 -3.58 29.51 -4.19
CA LYS A 224 -3.96 30.74 -4.90
C LYS A 224 -4.70 31.75 -4.01
N ARG A 225 -5.38 31.28 -2.96
CA ARG A 225 -6.07 32.13 -1.98
C ARG A 225 -5.12 32.71 -0.91
N CYS A 226 -4.10 31.98 -0.51
CA CYS A 226 -3.14 32.42 0.52
C CYS A 226 -1.95 33.21 -0.05
N SER A 227 -1.70 33.06 -1.34
CA SER A 227 -0.68 33.80 -2.08
C SER A 227 -1.12 33.84 -3.53
N PRO A 228 -2.02 34.77 -3.88
CA PRO A 228 -2.35 35.03 -5.27
C PRO A 228 -1.04 35.24 -6.05
N ALA A 229 -0.91 34.63 -7.23
CA ALA A 229 0.15 35.06 -8.13
C ALA A 229 -0.13 36.52 -8.53
N PRO A 230 0.91 37.35 -8.71
CA PRO A 230 0.74 38.65 -9.36
C PRO A 230 0.15 38.49 -10.76
#